data_AF-A0A7R9HDH3-F1
#
_entry.id   AF-A0A7R9HDH3-F1
#
_cell.length_a   1.000
_cell.length_b   1.000
_cell.length_c   1.000
_cell.angle_alpha   90.00
_cell.angle_beta   90.00
_cell.angle_gamma   90.00
#
_symmetry.space_group_name_H-M   'P 1'
#
loop_
_entity.id
_entity.type
_entity.pdbx_description
1 polymer ?
#
loop_
_entity_poly.entity_id
_entity_poly.type
_entity_poly.pdbx_seq_one_letter_code
_entity_poly.pdbx_strand_id
1 'polypeptide(L)'
;MHVFSAHEFDARRRMISKTFYQQLRSSERQSLVGPPESMREHVVAASKAMRNGNWAACKNFIINEKMNAKVWDLFHCADKVREMLTRLIQEEALRTYLFTYSNVYDSISMSTLAEMFELDLAIVHSTISKMIINEELMASLDDPTQTVVMHRSEPTRLQALALQLTDKVNNFVDANERIFEMKQGNFFNRSGNQGGFRDRQNFNRQGQDWNRQRRDNRNY
;
A
#
# COMPACT_ATOMS: atom_id res chain seq x y z
N MET A 1 2.88 -7.00 -2.70
CA MET A 1 4.28 -7.12 -2.20
C MET A 1 5.24 -6.31 -3.04
N HIS A 2 5.07 -6.28 -4.36
CA HIS A 2 5.69 -5.29 -5.26
C HIS A 2 5.72 -3.86 -4.69
N VAL A 3 4.56 -3.35 -4.27
CA VAL A 3 4.42 -2.02 -3.65
C VAL A 3 5.09 -1.91 -2.28
N PHE A 4 5.33 -3.02 -1.58
CA PHE A 4 5.97 -2.99 -0.26
C PHE A 4 7.50 -2.85 -0.35
N SER A 5 8.11 -3.49 -1.36
CA SER A 5 9.56 -3.41 -1.59
C SER A 5 9.95 -2.18 -2.41
N ALA A 6 9.18 -1.82 -3.44
CA ALA A 6 9.44 -0.62 -4.25
C ALA A 6 9.34 0.70 -3.45
N HIS A 7 8.58 0.69 -2.35
CA HIS A 7 8.28 1.89 -1.55
C HIS A 7 8.81 1.75 -0.11
N GLU A 8 9.87 0.96 0.12
CA GLU A 8 10.47 0.87 1.46
C GLU A 8 10.93 2.25 1.98
N PHE A 9 11.24 3.18 1.04
CA PHE A 9 11.61 4.57 1.29
C PHE A 9 10.52 5.63 1.02
N ASP A 10 9.39 5.28 0.38
CA ASP A 10 8.33 6.26 0.09
C ASP A 10 7.39 6.44 1.30
N ALA A 11 7.25 7.70 1.74
CA ALA A 11 6.38 8.13 2.82
C ALA A 11 4.89 7.84 2.56
N ARG A 12 4.50 7.61 1.29
CA ARG A 12 3.10 7.39 0.88
C ARG A 12 2.71 5.92 0.87
N ARG A 13 2.86 5.25 2.02
CA ARG A 13 2.32 3.90 2.25
C ARG A 13 0.79 3.87 2.12
N ARG A 14 0.26 3.62 0.93
CA ARG A 14 -1.16 3.23 0.79
C ARG A 14 -1.27 1.75 1.09
N MET A 15 -1.84 1.43 2.25
CA MET A 15 -2.14 0.05 2.63
C MET A 15 -3.18 -0.52 1.67
N ILE A 16 -2.74 -1.40 0.74
CA ILE A 16 -3.61 -2.00 -0.28
C ILE A 16 -4.59 -3.00 0.37
N SER A 17 -4.10 -3.83 1.30
CA SER A 17 -4.92 -4.82 2.01
C SER A 17 -4.66 -4.81 3.50
N LYS A 18 -5.66 -4.37 4.26
CA LYS A 18 -5.63 -4.34 5.74
C LYS A 18 -5.62 -5.75 6.33
N THR A 19 -6.32 -6.69 5.71
CA THR A 19 -6.43 -8.08 6.18
C THR A 19 -5.12 -8.84 6.01
N PHE A 20 -4.45 -8.67 4.87
CA PHE A 20 -3.13 -9.26 4.63
C PHE A 20 -2.08 -8.68 5.59
N TYR A 21 -2.07 -7.35 5.75
CA TYR A 21 -1.15 -6.69 6.67
C TYR A 21 -1.32 -7.17 8.11
N GLN A 22 -2.56 -7.36 8.55
CA GLN A 22 -2.86 -7.90 9.88
C GLN A 22 -2.33 -9.33 10.04
N GLN A 23 -2.48 -10.20 9.02
CA GLN A 23 -1.94 -11.56 9.06
C GLN A 23 -0.41 -11.59 9.12
N LEU A 24 0.26 -10.76 8.32
CA LEU A 24 1.71 -10.63 8.35
C LEU A 24 2.20 -10.19 9.73
N ARG A 25 1.61 -9.14 10.29
CA ARG A 25 1.96 -8.60 11.63
C ARG A 25 1.71 -9.61 12.75
N SER A 26 0.62 -10.38 12.66
CA SER A 26 0.35 -11.45 13.63
C SER A 26 1.43 -12.54 13.59
N SER A 27 1.92 -12.90 12.39
CA SER A 27 3.01 -13.88 12.24
C SER A 27 4.35 -13.38 12.79
N GLU A 28 4.64 -12.07 12.67
CA GLU A 28 5.90 -11.47 13.16
C GLU A 28 5.95 -11.37 14.69
N ARG A 29 4.79 -11.38 15.35
CA ARG A 29 4.67 -11.34 16.81
C ARG A 29 4.83 -12.70 17.46
N GLN A 30 4.77 -13.79 16.70
CA GLN A 30 4.98 -15.14 17.22
C GLN A 30 6.47 -15.32 17.53
N SER A 31 6.79 -15.66 18.79
CA SER A 31 8.17 -15.86 19.24
C SER A 31 8.81 -17.14 18.69
N LEU A 32 7.99 -18.16 18.39
CA LEU A 32 8.40 -19.40 17.75
C LEU A 32 7.60 -19.57 16.47
N VAL A 33 8.29 -19.58 15.33
CA VAL A 33 7.68 -19.84 14.02
C VAL A 33 8.10 -21.24 13.59
N GLY A 34 7.17 -22.19 13.66
CA GLY A 34 7.34 -23.54 13.13
C GLY A 34 7.15 -23.59 11.60
N PRO A 35 7.38 -24.77 10.97
CA PRO A 35 7.01 -24.98 9.58
C PRO A 35 5.53 -24.67 9.36
N PRO A 36 5.15 -24.05 8.23
CA PRO A 36 3.77 -23.65 8.00
C PRO A 36 2.86 -24.89 7.92
N GLU A 37 1.71 -24.86 8.61
CA GLU A 37 0.72 -25.95 8.58
C GLU A 37 -0.60 -25.47 7.98
N SER A 38 -0.99 -24.25 8.30
CA SER A 38 -2.19 -23.61 7.75
C SER A 38 -1.94 -23.00 6.38
N MET A 39 -2.99 -22.90 5.55
CA MET A 39 -2.92 -22.21 4.25
C MET A 39 -2.44 -20.76 4.43
N ARG A 40 -2.91 -20.08 5.48
CA ARG A 40 -2.53 -18.69 5.75
C ARG A 40 -1.04 -18.58 6.09
N GLU A 41 -0.51 -19.52 6.86
CA GLU A 41 0.90 -19.57 7.22
C GLU A 41 1.79 -19.86 6.02
N HIS A 42 1.37 -20.74 5.11
CA HIS A 42 2.09 -21.00 3.86
C HIS A 42 2.18 -19.74 3.00
N VAL A 43 1.08 -18.99 2.85
CA VAL A 43 1.08 -17.73 2.09
C VAL A 43 1.96 -16.68 2.77
N VAL A 44 1.97 -16.61 4.11
CA VAL A 44 2.83 -15.68 4.84
C VAL A 44 4.30 -16.09 4.77
N ALA A 45 4.63 -17.38 4.85
CA ALA A 45 5.99 -17.88 4.66
C ALA A 45 6.49 -17.60 3.24
N ALA A 46 5.66 -17.87 2.23
CA ALA A 46 5.92 -17.52 0.84
C ALA A 46 6.17 -16.02 0.67
N SER A 47 5.35 -15.17 1.33
CA SER A 47 5.54 -13.71 1.28
C SER A 47 6.90 -13.25 1.83
N LYS A 48 7.38 -13.90 2.90
CA LYS A 48 8.68 -13.59 3.50
C LYS A 48 9.83 -14.04 2.59
N ALA A 49 9.72 -15.24 2.01
CA ALA A 49 10.70 -15.74 1.03
C ALA A 49 10.77 -14.86 -0.22
N MET A 50 9.61 -14.43 -0.71
CA MET A 50 9.49 -13.53 -1.86
C MET A 50 10.11 -12.17 -1.62
N ARG A 51 9.95 -11.59 -0.42
CA ARG A 51 10.60 -10.34 -0.03
C ARG A 51 12.13 -10.41 -0.15
N ASN A 52 12.71 -11.56 0.17
CA ASN A 52 14.16 -11.78 0.06
C ASN A 52 14.62 -12.06 -1.39
N GLY A 53 13.69 -12.16 -2.35
CA GLY A 53 13.96 -12.53 -3.74
C GLY A 53 14.15 -14.03 -3.98
N ASN A 54 13.90 -14.89 -2.99
CA ASN A 54 14.02 -16.34 -3.15
C ASN A 54 12.73 -16.92 -3.74
N TRP A 55 12.67 -16.99 -5.07
CA TRP A 55 11.51 -17.49 -5.81
C TRP A 55 11.30 -19.00 -5.61
N ALA A 56 12.37 -19.79 -5.49
CA ALA A 56 12.28 -21.25 -5.33
C ALA A 56 11.64 -21.61 -3.98
N ALA A 57 12.05 -20.95 -2.89
CA ALA A 57 11.41 -21.13 -1.59
C ALA A 57 9.94 -20.67 -1.62
N CYS A 58 9.65 -19.54 -2.27
CA CYS A 58 8.27 -19.05 -2.45
C CYS A 58 7.39 -20.08 -3.19
N LYS A 59 7.89 -20.63 -4.30
CA LYS A 59 7.24 -21.70 -5.07
C LYS A 59 6.99 -22.93 -4.21
N ASN A 60 7.97 -23.38 -3.44
CA ASN A 60 7.85 -24.55 -2.57
C ASN A 60 6.80 -24.35 -1.46
N PHE A 61 6.65 -23.14 -0.93
CA PHE A 61 5.60 -22.85 0.06
C PHE A 61 4.20 -22.78 -0.56
N ILE A 62 4.06 -22.32 -1.81
CA ILE A 62 2.76 -22.17 -2.49
C ILE A 62 2.30 -23.47 -3.17
N ILE A 63 3.24 -24.17 -3.81
CA ILE A 63 3.04 -25.42 -4.54
C ILE A 63 3.65 -26.55 -3.71
N ASN A 64 3.02 -26.83 -2.57
CA ASN A 64 3.32 -27.99 -1.74
C ASN A 64 2.20 -29.03 -1.89
N GLU A 65 2.47 -30.30 -1.64
CA GLU A 65 1.47 -31.39 -1.63
C GLU A 65 0.25 -31.03 -0.77
N LYS A 66 0.48 -30.44 0.41
CA LYS A 66 -0.58 -29.97 1.32
C LYS A 66 -1.45 -28.85 0.73
N MET A 67 -0.87 -27.93 -0.05
CA MET A 67 -1.62 -26.84 -0.69
C MET A 67 -2.28 -27.29 -1.99
N ASN A 68 -1.64 -28.21 -2.71
CA ASN A 68 -2.19 -28.85 -3.89
C ASN A 68 -3.50 -29.55 -3.57
N ALA A 69 -3.49 -30.45 -2.57
CA ALA A 69 -4.69 -31.20 -2.18
C ALA A 69 -5.83 -30.31 -1.65
N LYS A 70 -5.51 -29.15 -1.05
CA LYS A 70 -6.51 -28.25 -0.45
C LYS A 70 -7.10 -27.22 -1.41
N VAL A 71 -6.34 -26.78 -2.41
CA VAL A 71 -6.69 -25.62 -3.24
C VAL A 71 -6.51 -25.92 -4.72
N TRP A 72 -5.32 -26.37 -5.12
CA TRP A 72 -4.96 -26.42 -6.54
C TRP A 72 -5.62 -27.60 -7.28
N ASP A 73 -5.82 -28.75 -6.63
CA ASP A 73 -6.47 -29.93 -7.22
C ASP A 73 -8.00 -29.76 -7.37
N LEU A 74 -8.57 -28.70 -6.78
CA LEU A 74 -9.98 -28.35 -6.95
C LEU A 74 -10.28 -27.66 -8.29
N PHE A 75 -9.24 -27.23 -9.03
CA PHE A 75 -9.39 -26.59 -10.33
C PHE A 75 -9.44 -27.61 -11.47
N HIS A 76 -10.29 -27.36 -12.47
CA HIS A 76 -10.39 -28.21 -13.67
C HIS A 76 -9.11 -28.27 -14.51
N CYS A 77 -8.27 -27.23 -14.46
CA CYS A 77 -6.99 -27.13 -15.18
C CYS A 77 -5.85 -26.79 -14.21
N ALA A 78 -5.67 -27.62 -13.17
CA ALA A 78 -4.70 -27.37 -12.10
C ALA A 78 -3.27 -27.12 -12.61
N ASP A 79 -2.81 -27.88 -13.61
CA ASP A 79 -1.44 -27.79 -14.10
C ASP A 79 -1.14 -26.45 -14.81
N LYS A 80 -2.08 -25.96 -15.63
CA LYS A 80 -1.95 -24.64 -16.27
C LYS A 80 -1.88 -23.51 -15.24
N VAL A 81 -2.66 -23.62 -14.16
CA VAL A 81 -2.65 -22.62 -13.07
C VAL A 81 -1.32 -22.67 -12.32
N ARG A 82 -0.78 -23.86 -12.05
CA ARG A 82 0.53 -24.04 -11.39
C ARG A 82 1.68 -23.46 -12.22
N GLU A 83 1.68 -23.69 -13.53
CA GLU A 83 2.67 -23.14 -14.45
C GLU A 83 2.58 -21.60 -14.49
N MET A 84 1.36 -21.07 -14.65
CA MET A 84 1.11 -19.63 -14.64
C MET A 84 1.54 -18.97 -13.34
N LEU A 85 1.24 -19.57 -12.18
CA LEU A 85 1.67 -19.07 -10.88
C LEU A 85 3.18 -19.11 -10.72
N THR A 86 3.84 -20.17 -11.20
CA THR A 86 5.30 -20.29 -11.15
C THR A 86 5.93 -19.13 -11.92
N ARG A 87 5.46 -18.85 -13.13
CA ARG A 87 5.97 -17.74 -13.95
C ARG A 87 5.75 -16.38 -13.27
N LEU A 88 4.56 -16.14 -12.72
CA LEU A 88 4.26 -14.89 -12.01
C LEU A 88 5.13 -14.73 -10.74
N ILE A 89 5.38 -15.82 -10.00
CA ILE A 89 6.25 -15.79 -8.82
C ILE A 89 7.67 -15.42 -9.22
N GLN A 90 8.20 -15.98 -10.31
CA GLN A 90 9.54 -15.65 -10.82
C GLN A 90 9.63 -14.17 -11.23
N GLU A 91 8.69 -13.70 -12.06
CA GLU A 91 8.65 -12.30 -12.54
C GLU A 91 8.52 -11.29 -11.38
N GLU A 92 7.67 -11.56 -10.39
CA GLU A 92 7.50 -10.69 -9.22
C GLU A 92 8.67 -10.79 -8.23
N ALA A 93 9.29 -11.96 -8.08
CA ALA A 93 10.47 -12.13 -7.24
C ALA A 93 11.68 -11.39 -7.81
N LEU A 94 11.86 -11.39 -9.14
CA LEU A 94 12.87 -10.58 -9.82
C LEU A 94 12.69 -9.09 -9.50
N ARG A 95 11.47 -8.57 -9.67
CA ARG A 95 11.17 -7.16 -9.36
C ARG A 95 11.43 -6.82 -7.91
N THR A 96 10.98 -7.68 -7.00
CA THR A 96 11.19 -7.54 -5.56
C THR A 96 12.67 -7.57 -5.18
N TYR A 97 13.46 -8.45 -5.82
CA TYR A 97 14.89 -8.55 -5.61
C TYR A 97 15.61 -7.26 -6.03
N LEU A 98 15.28 -6.74 -7.22
CA LEU A 98 15.84 -5.49 -7.72
C LEU A 98 15.50 -4.31 -6.80
N PHE A 99 14.28 -4.23 -6.26
CA PHE A 99 13.93 -3.18 -5.29
C PHE A 99 14.66 -3.30 -3.96
N THR A 100 14.86 -4.52 -3.46
CA THR A 100 15.45 -4.74 -2.14
C THR A 100 16.96 -4.50 -2.15
N TYR A 101 17.62 -4.85 -3.26
CA TYR A 101 19.07 -4.78 -3.38
C TYR A 101 19.56 -3.72 -4.38
N SER A 102 18.69 -2.83 -4.88
CA SER A 102 19.04 -1.73 -5.79
C SER A 102 20.22 -0.90 -5.27
N ASN A 103 20.25 -0.65 -3.96
CA ASN A 103 21.24 0.17 -3.30
C ASN A 103 22.62 -0.50 -3.08
N VAL A 104 22.69 -1.83 -3.17
CA VAL A 104 23.95 -2.58 -2.98
C VAL A 104 24.69 -2.73 -4.31
N TYR A 105 23.95 -2.84 -5.42
CA TYR A 105 24.52 -3.10 -6.74
C TYR A 105 24.74 -1.82 -7.54
N ASP A 106 25.95 -1.67 -8.11
CA ASP A 106 26.24 -0.59 -9.07
C ASP A 106 25.93 -0.98 -10.51
N SER A 107 26.20 -2.23 -10.86
CA SER A 107 25.86 -2.80 -12.16
C SER A 107 25.55 -4.29 -12.02
N ILE A 108 24.60 -4.77 -12.80
CA ILE A 108 24.16 -6.18 -12.80
C ILE A 108 23.96 -6.64 -14.25
N SER A 109 24.53 -7.79 -14.61
CA SER A 109 24.27 -8.40 -15.93
C SER A 109 22.88 -9.04 -16.02
N MET A 110 22.22 -8.86 -17.16
CA MET A 110 20.93 -9.50 -17.41
C MET A 110 21.03 -11.02 -17.53
N SER A 111 22.13 -11.54 -18.08
CA SER A 111 22.38 -12.98 -18.20
C SER A 111 22.38 -13.67 -16.82
N THR A 112 23.06 -13.08 -15.84
CA THR A 112 23.05 -13.61 -14.47
C THR A 112 21.67 -13.55 -13.81
N LEU A 113 20.85 -12.54 -14.14
CA LEU A 113 19.48 -12.46 -13.64
C LEU A 113 18.58 -13.52 -14.30
N ALA A 114 18.75 -13.75 -15.60
CA ALA A 114 18.04 -14.79 -16.34
C ALA A 114 18.35 -16.19 -15.77
N GLU A 115 19.62 -16.48 -15.50
CA GLU A 115 20.04 -17.74 -14.87
C GLU A 115 19.53 -17.87 -13.43
N MET A 116 19.62 -16.81 -12.61
CA MET A 116 19.22 -16.85 -11.20
C MET A 116 17.70 -17.08 -11.02
N PHE A 117 16.88 -16.49 -11.88
CA PHE A 117 15.42 -16.59 -11.81
C PHE A 117 14.83 -17.64 -12.76
N GLU A 118 15.66 -18.32 -13.56
CA GLU A 118 15.25 -19.28 -14.59
C GLU A 118 14.22 -18.68 -15.56
N LEU A 119 14.48 -17.46 -16.02
CA LEU A 119 13.63 -16.70 -16.94
C LEU A 119 14.35 -16.43 -18.25
N ASP A 120 13.59 -16.32 -19.33
CA ASP A 120 14.14 -15.93 -20.63
C ASP A 120 14.64 -14.48 -20.60
N LEU A 121 15.75 -14.22 -21.30
CA LEU A 121 16.41 -12.92 -21.33
C LEU A 121 15.48 -11.82 -21.86
N ALA A 122 14.60 -12.15 -22.80
CA ALA A 122 13.58 -11.23 -23.31
C ALA A 122 12.56 -10.79 -22.24
N ILE A 123 12.18 -11.71 -21.33
CA ILE A 123 11.24 -11.42 -20.24
C ILE A 123 11.93 -10.55 -19.19
N VAL A 124 13.17 -10.88 -18.82
CA VAL A 124 13.98 -10.09 -17.90
C VAL A 124 14.18 -8.67 -18.43
N HIS A 125 14.59 -8.53 -19.69
CA HIS A 125 14.73 -7.24 -20.36
C HIS A 125 13.41 -6.44 -20.32
N SER A 126 12.31 -7.04 -20.79
CA SER A 126 10.99 -6.37 -20.81
C SER A 126 10.54 -5.92 -19.41
N THR A 127 10.81 -6.74 -18.39
CA THR A 127 10.43 -6.46 -17.01
C THR A 127 11.23 -5.28 -16.46
N ILE A 128 12.54 -5.28 -16.66
CA ILE A 128 13.43 -4.21 -16.19
C ILE A 128 13.15 -2.91 -16.94
N SER A 129 13.00 -2.95 -18.27
CA SER A 129 12.64 -1.77 -19.06
C SER A 129 11.32 -1.15 -18.58
N LYS A 130 10.31 -1.96 -18.27
CA LYS A 130 9.04 -1.47 -17.70
C LYS A 130 9.24 -0.79 -16.35
N MET A 131 10.07 -1.34 -15.46
CA MET A 131 10.36 -0.74 -14.16
C MET A 131 11.07 0.61 -14.30
N ILE A 132 12.01 0.74 -15.25
CA ILE A 132 12.71 2.00 -15.54
C ILE A 132 11.74 3.04 -16.11
N ILE A 133 10.90 2.67 -17.08
CA ILE A 133 9.92 3.58 -17.71
C ILE A 133 8.87 4.07 -16.69
N ASN A 134 8.46 3.21 -15.76
CA ASN A 134 7.51 3.56 -14.71
C ASN A 134 8.15 4.38 -13.57
N GLU A 135 9.44 4.74 -13.69
CA GLU A 135 10.23 5.46 -12.68
C GLU A 135 10.30 4.72 -11.32
N GLU A 136 10.11 3.39 -11.33
CA GLU A 136 10.19 2.58 -10.12
C GLU A 136 11.63 2.22 -9.76
N LEU A 137 12.50 2.10 -10.78
CA LEU A 137 13.91 1.78 -10.62
C LEU A 137 14.78 2.88 -11.25
N MET A 138 15.62 3.51 -10.44
CA MET A 138 16.59 4.51 -10.90
C MET A 138 17.80 3.83 -11.53
N ALA A 139 17.63 3.30 -12.75
CA ALA A 139 18.67 2.60 -13.47
C ALA A 139 18.64 2.92 -14.97
N SER A 140 19.77 2.77 -15.63
CA SER A 140 19.88 2.76 -17.10
C SER A 140 20.23 1.37 -17.60
N LEU A 141 19.78 1.06 -18.80
CA LEU A 141 20.11 -0.18 -19.49
C LEU A 141 21.20 0.10 -20.53
N ASP A 142 22.24 -0.72 -20.54
CA ASP A 142 23.27 -0.73 -21.58
C ASP A 142 23.03 -1.91 -22.55
N ASP A 143 22.47 -1.61 -23.72
CA ASP A 143 22.11 -2.58 -24.75
C ASP A 143 23.28 -3.45 -25.27
N PRO A 144 24.49 -2.90 -25.59
CA PRO A 144 25.59 -3.71 -26.11
C PRO A 144 26.18 -4.69 -25.10
N THR A 145 26.21 -4.34 -23.81
CA THR A 145 26.75 -5.23 -22.76
C THR A 145 25.66 -6.04 -22.04
N GLN A 146 24.37 -5.75 -22.30
CA GLN A 146 23.22 -6.33 -21.62
C GLN A 146 23.34 -6.22 -20.09
N THR A 147 23.78 -5.05 -19.62
CA THR A 147 23.92 -4.75 -18.19
C THR A 147 23.00 -3.62 -17.76
N VAL A 148 22.53 -3.70 -16.52
CA VAL A 148 21.74 -2.67 -15.86
C VAL A 148 22.68 -1.89 -14.94
N VAL A 149 22.80 -0.59 -15.16
CA VAL A 149 23.61 0.32 -14.35
C VAL A 149 22.68 1.07 -13.41
N MET A 150 22.91 0.94 -12.11
CA MET A 150 22.09 1.59 -11.09
C MET A 150 22.60 3.01 -10.85
N HIS A 151 21.67 3.96 -10.75
CA HIS A 151 21.98 5.33 -10.35
C HIS A 151 21.75 5.46 -8.85
N ARG A 152 22.81 5.71 -8.07
CA ARG A 152 22.76 5.91 -6.61
C ARG A 152 22.14 7.26 -6.22
N SER A 153 20.92 7.54 -6.65
CA SER A 153 20.18 8.76 -6.31
C SER A 153 19.23 8.59 -5.12
N GLU A 154 19.23 7.43 -4.45
CA GLU A 154 18.42 7.22 -3.25
C GLU A 154 18.87 8.18 -2.13
N PRO A 155 17.95 8.96 -1.55
CA PRO A 155 18.29 9.86 -0.46
C PRO A 155 18.81 9.04 0.72
N THR A 156 19.91 9.51 1.32
CA THR A 156 20.43 8.91 2.55
C THR A 156 19.33 8.86 3.62
N ARG A 157 19.43 7.92 4.57
CA ARG A 157 18.44 7.79 5.65
C ARG A 157 18.13 9.13 6.35
N LEU A 158 19.13 9.99 6.50
CA LEU A 158 18.94 11.33 7.09
C LEU A 158 18.15 12.26 6.15
N GLN A 159 18.46 12.28 4.85
CA GLN A 159 17.69 13.04 3.85
C GLN A 159 16.24 12.54 3.74
N ALA A 160 16.03 11.22 3.76
CA ALA A 160 14.69 10.63 3.77
C ALA A 160 13.89 11.03 5.02
N LEU A 161 14.50 11.00 6.21
CA LEU A 161 13.87 11.48 7.44
C LEU A 161 13.57 12.98 7.41
N ALA A 162 14.46 13.78 6.83
CA ALA A 162 14.24 15.22 6.67
C ALA A 162 13.06 15.50 5.72
N LEU A 163 12.96 14.80 4.58
CA LEU A 163 11.82 14.90 3.66
C LEU A 163 10.51 14.50 4.35
N GLN A 164 10.50 13.39 5.10
CA GLN A 164 9.33 12.98 5.90
C GLN A 164 8.93 14.00 6.95
N LEU A 165 9.91 14.65 7.59
CA LEU A 165 9.65 15.71 8.56
C LEU A 165 9.03 16.93 7.86
N THR A 166 9.57 17.34 6.71
CA THR A 166 9.02 18.43 5.91
C THR A 166 7.56 18.19 5.54
N ASP A 167 7.21 16.98 5.07
CA ASP A 167 5.82 16.62 4.78
C ASP A 167 4.93 16.70 6.03
N LYS A 168 5.42 16.25 7.19
CA LYS A 168 4.67 16.36 8.45
C LYS A 168 4.48 17.81 8.89
N VAL A 169 5.50 18.64 8.75
CA VAL A 169 5.44 20.07 9.07
C VAL A 169 4.43 20.77 8.17
N ASN A 170 4.43 20.48 6.86
CA ASN A 170 3.42 21.01 5.93
C ASN A 170 2.01 20.60 6.35
N ASN A 171 1.78 19.33 6.66
CA ASN A 171 0.49 18.86 7.18
C ASN A 171 0.08 19.55 8.49
N PHE A 172 1.04 19.87 9.37
CA PHE A 172 0.77 20.61 10.60
C PHE A 172 0.40 22.06 10.33
N VAL A 173 1.05 22.72 9.37
CA VAL A 173 0.71 24.08 8.95
C VAL A 173 -0.71 24.10 8.38
N ASP A 174 -1.04 23.20 7.45
CA ASP A 174 -2.39 23.08 6.88
C ASP A 174 -3.46 22.84 7.97
N ALA A 175 -3.16 21.98 8.96
CA ALA A 175 -4.07 21.72 10.07
C ALA A 175 -4.25 22.95 10.98
N ASN A 176 -3.17 23.70 11.22
CA ASN A 176 -3.22 24.93 12.01
C ASN A 176 -4.03 26.01 11.31
N GLU A 177 -3.86 26.18 9.99
CA GLU A 177 -4.65 27.12 9.19
C GLU A 177 -6.15 26.79 9.25
N ARG A 178 -6.53 25.52 9.07
CA ARG A 178 -7.93 25.07 9.20
C ARG A 178 -8.52 25.36 10.58
N ILE A 179 -7.76 25.12 11.66
CA ILE A 179 -8.22 25.41 13.03
C ILE A 179 -8.36 26.92 13.23
N PHE A 180 -7.44 27.71 12.67
CA PHE A 180 -7.47 29.17 12.76
C PHE A 180 -8.71 29.74 12.05
N GLU A 181 -9.01 29.30 10.83
CA GLU A 181 -10.22 29.67 10.09
C GLU A 181 -11.50 29.30 10.84
N MET A 182 -11.58 28.08 11.40
CA MET A 182 -12.72 27.64 12.22
C MET A 182 -12.91 28.50 13.47
N LYS A 183 -11.82 28.93 14.12
CA LYS A 183 -11.88 29.82 15.28
C LYS A 183 -12.34 31.22 14.86
N GLN A 184 -11.84 31.78 13.76
CA GLN A 184 -12.24 33.11 13.29
C GLN A 184 -13.72 33.18 12.89
N GLY A 185 -14.27 32.14 12.25
CA GLY A 185 -15.70 32.06 11.89
C GLY A 185 -16.67 32.15 13.07
N ASN A 186 -16.24 31.75 14.28
CA ASN A 186 -17.05 31.85 15.50
C ASN A 186 -16.94 33.20 16.23
N PHE A 187 -15.91 34.01 15.95
CA PHE A 187 -15.76 35.34 16.55
C PHE A 187 -16.53 36.43 15.79
N PHE A 188 -16.70 36.30 14.47
CA PHE A 188 -17.45 37.28 13.68
C PHE A 188 -18.97 37.19 13.83
N ASN A 189 -19.52 36.02 14.20
CA ASN A 189 -20.98 35.86 14.37
C ASN A 189 -21.49 36.23 15.78
N ARG A 190 -20.61 36.62 16.72
CA ARG A 190 -21.00 37.11 18.06
C ARG A 190 -20.80 38.60 18.28
N SER A 191 -20.12 39.31 17.37
CA SER A 191 -19.83 40.74 17.53
C SER A 191 -20.62 41.67 16.59
N GLY A 192 -21.62 41.14 15.87
CA GLY A 192 -22.37 41.85 14.83
C GLY A 192 -23.87 42.06 15.07
N ASN A 193 -24.46 41.67 16.20
CA ASN A 193 -25.88 41.91 16.45
C ASN A 193 -26.12 43.20 17.26
N GLN A 194 -25.78 44.30 16.57
CA GLN A 194 -26.56 45.54 16.45
C GLN A 194 -27.65 45.76 17.51
N GLY A 195 -27.33 46.58 18.51
CA GLY A 195 -28.33 47.47 19.10
C GLY A 195 -28.81 48.45 18.03
N GLY A 196 -30.11 48.66 17.92
CA GLY A 196 -30.67 49.63 16.99
C GLY A 196 -32.14 49.43 16.69
N PHE A 197 -32.98 50.07 17.49
CA PHE A 197 -34.38 50.40 17.22
C PHE A 197 -34.67 50.67 15.72
N ARG A 198 -35.53 49.85 15.12
CA ARG A 198 -36.36 50.26 13.98
C ARG A 198 -37.76 49.70 14.14
N ASP A 199 -38.62 50.54 14.69
CA ASP A 199 -40.06 50.53 14.44
C ASP A 199 -40.38 50.30 12.96
N ARG A 200 -41.26 49.33 12.69
CA ARG A 200 -42.53 49.56 11.98
C ARG A 200 -43.29 48.25 11.82
N GLN A 201 -44.34 48.13 12.64
CA GLN A 201 -45.70 47.81 12.21
C GLN A 201 -45.82 47.14 10.83
N ASN A 202 -46.10 45.84 10.80
CA ASN A 202 -47.15 45.36 9.91
C ASN A 202 -47.70 43.97 10.27
N PHE A 203 -49.03 43.93 10.38
CA PHE A 203 -49.91 42.77 10.32
C PHE A 203 -49.81 41.68 11.40
N ASN A 204 -50.49 42.01 12.50
CA ASN A 204 -51.54 41.18 13.09
C ASN A 204 -52.26 40.31 12.03
N ARG A 205 -51.91 39.01 11.95
CA ARG A 205 -52.78 37.95 11.41
C ARG A 205 -52.40 36.59 12.00
N GLN A 206 -53.28 36.13 12.89
CA GLN A 206 -53.70 34.74 13.10
C GLN A 206 -52.68 33.72 13.65
N GLY A 207 -52.86 33.42 14.93
CA GLY A 207 -52.35 32.24 15.63
C GLY A 207 -52.22 32.60 17.12
N GLN A 208 -52.80 31.94 18.10
CA GLN A 208 -53.21 30.55 18.20
C GLN A 208 -54.27 30.45 19.30
N ASP A 209 -55.47 30.07 18.88
CA ASP A 209 -56.33 29.22 19.70
C ASP A 209 -55.80 27.78 19.58
N TRP A 210 -56.16 26.91 20.53
CA TRP A 210 -55.86 25.46 20.56
C TRP A 210 -54.61 24.98 21.30
N ASN A 211 -54.58 25.33 22.58
CA ASN A 211 -54.11 24.43 23.63
C ASN A 211 -55.02 23.18 23.73
N ARG A 212 -54.89 22.20 22.84
CA ARG A 212 -55.39 20.82 23.01
C ARG A 212 -54.68 19.85 22.07
N GLN A 213 -53.74 19.06 22.59
CA GLN A 213 -53.56 17.62 22.27
C GLN A 213 -52.22 17.13 22.84
N ARG A 214 -52.21 16.96 24.17
CA ARG A 214 -51.33 16.01 24.86
C ARG A 214 -52.12 15.24 25.91
N ARG A 215 -53.22 14.64 25.46
CA ARG A 215 -53.89 13.54 26.13
C ARG A 215 -54.28 12.52 25.09
N ASP A 216 -54.09 11.26 25.48
CA ASP A 216 -54.59 10.05 24.84
C ASP A 216 -53.80 9.60 23.61
N ASN A 217 -52.87 8.64 23.81
CA ASN A 217 -53.20 7.24 23.52
C ASN A 217 -52.07 6.30 24.01
N ARG A 218 -52.21 5.79 25.23
CA ARG A 218 -51.61 4.52 25.67
C ARG A 218 -52.80 3.64 26.04
N ASN A 219 -53.06 2.60 25.25
CA ASN A 219 -53.73 1.35 25.64
C ASN A 219 -54.07 0.56 24.38
N TYR A 220 -53.38 -0.56 24.11
CA TYR A 220 -53.74 -1.94 24.45
C TYR A 220 -52.80 -2.88 23.70
#